data_AF-A0A1D7XLQ2-F1
#
_entry.id   AF-A0A1D7XLQ2-F1
#
_cell.length_a   1.000
_cell.length_b   1.000
_cell.length_c   1.000
_cell.angle_alpha   90.00
_cell.angle_beta   90.00
_cell.angle_gamma   90.00
#
_symmetry.space_group_name_H-M   'P 1'
#
loop_
_entity.id
_entity.type
_entity.pdbx_description
1 polymer ?
#
loop_
_entity_poly.entity_id
_entity_poly.type
_entity_poly.pdbx_seq_one_letter_code
_entity_poly.pdbx_strand_id
1 'polypeptide(L)'
;MIGFILGTSEGKKIISLINRYTDDIAVSTATRYGGELLKEFNIKCLNTKPLNEEEMLTWLNNNNIKVLVDASHPYAQEVTKTALKCCDRLNIKYIRYERLGALENLKDDEIIRVSNYEEVTDIIKKINGNILNSTGSNNFLKFLNLDFNHRIIHRILPSPEILKKMIDNGVKVKDIIAMQGPISSGLEEAFINQYDIKGIITKDSGIQGGVLEKLKAVKKCNIKLIVIEKPKFKYDLEFNDEESLVSFLVDYVL
;
A
#
# COMPACT_ATOMS: atom_id res chain seq x y z
N MET A 1 4.96 -19.38 18.99
CA MET A 1 5.12 -18.91 17.61
C MET A 1 4.67 -17.46 17.43
N ILE A 2 5.49 -16.71 16.68
CA ILE A 2 5.19 -15.34 16.22
C ILE A 2 4.57 -15.43 14.82
N GLY A 3 3.44 -14.77 14.61
CA GLY A 3 2.79 -14.66 13.31
C GLY A 3 3.17 -13.36 12.61
N PHE A 4 3.34 -13.39 11.30
CA PHE A 4 3.61 -12.21 10.48
C PHE A 4 2.62 -12.13 9.31
N ILE A 5 1.97 -10.98 9.13
CA ILE A 5 1.28 -10.63 7.88
C ILE A 5 2.23 -9.73 7.10
N LEU A 6 2.66 -10.14 5.90
CA LEU A 6 3.63 -9.40 5.10
C LEU A 6 3.02 -8.99 3.75
N GLY A 7 3.17 -7.72 3.41
CA GLY A 7 2.66 -7.16 2.14
C GLY A 7 3.56 -6.12 1.49
N THR A 8 4.77 -5.92 2.02
CA THR A 8 5.71 -4.89 1.57
C THR A 8 7.13 -5.41 1.49
N SER A 9 8.03 -4.63 0.88
CA SER A 9 9.46 -4.95 0.80
C SER A 9 10.12 -5.04 2.19
N GLU A 10 9.66 -4.24 3.15
CA GLU A 10 10.15 -4.25 4.54
C GLU A 10 9.91 -5.60 5.23
N GLY A 11 8.83 -6.30 4.88
CA GLY A 11 8.54 -7.62 5.43
C GLY A 11 9.69 -8.61 5.25
N LYS A 12 10.40 -8.56 4.11
CA LYS A 12 11.57 -9.39 3.87
C LYS A 12 12.70 -9.11 4.86
N LYS A 13 12.95 -7.82 5.16
CA LYS A 13 13.98 -7.39 6.11
C LYS A 13 13.62 -7.83 7.52
N ILE A 14 12.36 -7.67 7.94
CA ILE A 14 11.87 -8.12 9.26
C ILE A 14 12.13 -9.62 9.44
N ILE A 15 11.75 -10.45 8.44
CA ILE A 15 11.97 -11.90 8.51
C ILE A 15 13.46 -12.24 8.54
N SER A 16 14.28 -11.59 7.72
CA SER A 16 15.73 -11.80 7.71
C SER A 16 16.38 -11.48 9.06
N LEU A 17 15.90 -10.47 9.77
CA LEU A 17 16.41 -10.07 11.08
C LEU A 17 15.96 -11.04 12.19
N ILE A 18 14.66 -11.37 12.27
CA ILE A 18 14.13 -12.26 13.33
C ILE A 18 14.63 -13.71 13.19
N ASN A 19 14.89 -14.18 11.96
CA ASN A 19 15.44 -15.52 11.73
C ASN A 19 16.84 -15.75 12.30
N ARG A 20 17.54 -14.68 12.70
CA ARG A 20 18.81 -14.80 13.45
C ARG A 20 18.60 -15.32 14.87
N TYR A 21 17.38 -15.23 15.38
CA TYR A 21 17.02 -15.56 16.77
C TYR A 21 16.03 -16.72 16.88
N THR A 22 15.12 -16.88 15.91
CA THR A 22 14.13 -17.97 15.93
C THR A 22 13.67 -18.40 14.53
N ASP A 23 13.33 -19.68 14.38
CA ASP A 23 12.57 -20.21 13.24
C ASP A 23 11.10 -20.51 13.59
N ASP A 24 10.69 -20.29 14.85
CA ASP A 24 9.32 -20.48 15.33
C ASP A 24 8.40 -19.34 14.91
N ILE A 25 8.27 -19.19 13.59
CA ILE A 25 7.50 -18.14 12.91
C ILE A 25 6.52 -18.72 11.89
N ALA A 26 5.35 -18.10 11.79
CA ALA A 26 4.38 -18.34 10.74
C ALA A 26 4.18 -17.05 9.94
N VAL A 27 4.11 -17.15 8.62
CA VAL A 27 3.97 -16.00 7.73
C VAL A 27 2.75 -16.16 6.84
N SER A 28 1.99 -15.08 6.66
CA SER A 28 0.88 -14.98 5.72
C SER A 28 1.13 -13.85 4.74
N THR A 29 1.08 -14.16 3.44
CA THR A 29 1.15 -13.18 2.36
C THR A 29 -0.09 -13.28 1.47
N ALA A 30 -0.46 -12.18 0.82
CA ALA A 30 -1.66 -12.15 -0.04
C ALA A 30 -1.46 -12.80 -1.42
N THR A 31 -0.22 -13.16 -1.80
CA THR A 31 0.07 -13.66 -3.15
C THR A 31 1.17 -14.73 -3.15
N ARG A 32 1.12 -15.62 -4.15
CA ARG A 32 2.18 -16.61 -4.38
C ARG A 32 3.55 -15.97 -4.60
N TYR A 33 3.61 -14.87 -5.35
CA TYR A 33 4.84 -14.13 -5.58
C TYR A 33 5.46 -13.62 -4.27
N GLY A 34 4.65 -13.06 -3.37
CA GLY A 34 5.11 -12.63 -2.04
C GLY A 34 5.71 -13.79 -1.23
N GLY A 35 5.12 -14.99 -1.32
CA GLY A 35 5.70 -16.19 -0.72
C GLY A 35 6.99 -16.67 -1.39
N GLU A 36 7.11 -16.55 -2.72
CA GLU A 36 8.32 -16.91 -3.46
C GLU A 36 9.54 -16.08 -3.00
N LEU A 37 9.34 -14.80 -2.68
CA LEU A 37 10.38 -13.92 -2.15
C LEU A 37 10.91 -14.32 -0.77
N LEU A 38 10.21 -15.22 -0.08
CA LEU A 38 10.52 -15.63 1.29
C LEU A 38 11.07 -17.06 1.39
N LYS A 39 11.24 -17.77 0.27
CA LYS A 39 11.68 -19.18 0.24
C LYS A 39 13.05 -19.45 0.86
N GLU A 40 13.91 -18.43 0.90
CA GLU A 40 15.26 -18.53 1.49
C GLU A 40 15.28 -18.44 3.01
N PHE A 41 14.14 -18.12 3.64
CA PHE A 41 14.01 -17.93 5.09
C PHE A 41 13.42 -19.15 5.78
N ASN A 42 13.78 -19.33 7.06
CA ASN A 42 13.28 -20.42 7.88
C ASN A 42 11.91 -20.05 8.45
N ILE A 43 10.85 -20.58 7.83
CA ILE A 43 9.46 -20.31 8.21
C ILE A 43 8.74 -21.64 8.41
N LYS A 44 8.18 -21.89 9.61
CA LYS A 44 7.48 -23.14 9.92
C LYS A 44 6.16 -23.29 9.16
N CYS A 45 5.43 -22.20 8.99
CA CYS A 45 4.17 -22.19 8.24
C CYS A 45 4.11 -20.97 7.32
N LEU A 46 3.93 -21.18 6.02
CA LEU A 46 3.79 -20.12 5.03
C LEU A 46 2.44 -20.23 4.32
N ASN A 47 1.58 -19.24 4.53
CA ASN A 47 0.37 -19.03 3.74
C ASN A 47 0.63 -17.99 2.64
N THR A 48 0.14 -18.24 1.42
CA THR A 48 0.38 -17.38 0.23
C THR A 48 -0.90 -16.96 -0.48
N LYS A 49 -2.02 -17.00 0.24
CA LYS A 49 -3.34 -16.61 -0.23
C LYS A 49 -3.95 -15.57 0.71
N PRO A 50 -4.80 -14.66 0.22
CA PRO A 50 -5.60 -13.81 1.11
C PRO A 50 -6.42 -14.69 2.05
N LEU A 51 -6.53 -14.29 3.32
CA LEU A 51 -7.35 -14.96 4.32
C LEU A 51 -8.53 -14.07 4.67
N ASN A 52 -9.74 -14.63 4.62
CA ASN A 52 -10.91 -14.01 5.24
C ASN A 52 -10.84 -14.17 6.78
N GLU A 53 -11.86 -13.68 7.49
CA GLU A 53 -11.89 -13.72 8.97
C GLU A 53 -11.84 -15.14 9.54
N GLU A 54 -12.64 -16.07 9.03
CA GLU A 54 -12.68 -17.46 9.52
C GLU A 54 -11.37 -18.20 9.23
N GLU A 55 -10.81 -17.98 8.04
CA GLU A 55 -9.52 -18.54 7.63
C GLU A 55 -8.38 -17.96 8.48
N MET A 56 -8.42 -16.66 8.80
CA MET A 56 -7.43 -16.03 9.67
C MET A 56 -7.50 -16.55 11.10
N LEU A 57 -8.70 -16.71 11.67
CA LEU A 57 -8.88 -17.34 12.99
C LEU A 57 -8.32 -18.76 13.01
N THR A 58 -8.61 -19.55 11.98
CA THR A 58 -8.12 -20.91 11.83
C THR A 58 -6.60 -20.93 11.72
N TRP A 59 -6.03 -20.05 10.90
CA TRP A 59 -4.58 -19.93 10.73
C TRP A 59 -3.89 -19.53 12.03
N LEU A 60 -4.42 -18.57 12.79
CA LEU A 60 -3.86 -18.14 14.08
C LEU A 60 -3.88 -19.27 15.12
N ASN A 61 -5.00 -20.01 15.22
CA ASN A 61 -5.16 -21.10 16.18
C ASN A 61 -4.28 -22.31 15.84
N ASN A 62 -4.30 -22.79 14.59
CA ASN A 62 -3.53 -23.96 14.17
C ASN A 62 -2.03 -23.77 14.36
N ASN A 63 -1.58 -22.53 14.26
CA ASN A 63 -0.19 -22.14 14.42
C ASN A 63 0.16 -21.71 15.86
N ASN A 64 -0.79 -21.78 16.81
CA ASN A 64 -0.61 -21.36 18.20
C ASN A 64 0.04 -19.96 18.32
N ILE A 65 -0.42 -19.01 17.49
CA ILE A 65 0.14 -17.66 17.46
C ILE A 65 -0.16 -16.95 18.78
N LYS A 66 0.88 -16.37 19.38
CA LYS A 66 0.77 -15.57 20.63
C LYS A 66 0.96 -14.08 20.39
N VAL A 67 1.73 -13.73 19.37
CA VAL A 67 1.97 -12.37 18.92
C VAL A 67 1.81 -12.34 17.41
N LEU A 68 1.00 -11.41 16.90
CA LEU A 68 0.83 -11.16 15.47
C LEU A 68 1.43 -9.81 15.11
N VAL A 69 2.43 -9.84 14.24
CA VAL A 69 3.04 -8.65 13.63
C VAL A 69 2.37 -8.41 12.28
N ASP A 70 1.65 -7.31 12.16
CA ASP A 70 1.06 -6.88 10.89
C ASP A 70 1.97 -5.87 10.19
N ALA A 71 2.74 -6.36 9.22
CA ALA A 71 3.53 -5.57 8.27
C ALA A 71 2.89 -5.60 6.87
N SER A 72 1.57 -5.66 6.78
CA SER A 72 0.84 -5.43 5.53
C SER A 72 0.98 -3.98 5.07
N HIS A 73 0.74 -3.74 3.77
CA HIS A 73 0.85 -2.40 3.19
C HIS A 73 -0.01 -1.36 3.95
N PRO A 74 0.45 -0.12 4.20
CA PRO A 74 -0.27 0.90 4.99
C PRO A 74 -1.71 1.19 4.55
N TYR A 75 -2.04 0.87 3.31
CA TYR A 75 -3.38 1.08 2.72
C TYR A 75 -4.24 -0.19 2.66
N ALA A 76 -3.77 -1.31 3.22
CA ALA A 76 -4.46 -2.61 3.21
C ALA A 76 -5.49 -2.70 4.35
N GLN A 77 -6.50 -1.82 4.32
CA GLN A 77 -7.48 -1.67 5.40
C GLN A 77 -8.15 -2.98 5.83
N GLU A 78 -8.56 -3.80 4.86
CA GLU A 78 -9.38 -4.98 5.14
C GLU A 78 -8.60 -6.03 5.92
N VAL A 79 -7.35 -6.32 5.52
CA VAL A 79 -6.52 -7.29 6.26
C VAL A 79 -6.19 -6.79 7.67
N THR A 80 -5.93 -5.48 7.83
CA THR A 80 -5.68 -4.88 9.15
C THR A 80 -6.90 -4.97 10.06
N LYS A 81 -8.10 -4.64 9.57
CA LYS A 81 -9.36 -4.79 10.32
C LYS A 81 -9.61 -6.23 10.74
N THR A 82 -9.44 -7.17 9.80
CA THR A 82 -9.62 -8.60 10.08
C THR A 82 -8.62 -9.08 11.12
N ALA A 83 -7.34 -8.70 11.00
CA ALA A 83 -6.28 -9.09 11.94
C ALA A 83 -6.53 -8.55 13.35
N LEU A 84 -6.89 -7.26 13.48
CA LEU A 84 -7.27 -6.67 14.76
C LEU A 84 -8.44 -7.42 15.41
N LYS A 85 -9.52 -7.65 14.66
CA LYS A 85 -10.70 -8.37 15.16
C LYS A 85 -10.38 -9.81 15.60
N CYS A 86 -9.56 -10.52 14.82
CA CYS A 86 -9.15 -11.88 15.16
C CYS A 86 -8.23 -11.92 16.38
N CYS A 87 -7.31 -10.95 16.51
CA CYS A 87 -6.41 -10.86 17.66
C CYS A 87 -7.16 -10.55 18.94
N ASP A 88 -8.11 -9.61 18.91
CA ASP A 88 -8.98 -9.30 20.04
C ASP A 88 -9.77 -10.54 20.48
N ARG A 89 -10.40 -11.25 19.54
CA ARG A 89 -11.17 -12.47 19.82
C ARG A 89 -10.34 -13.61 20.43
N LEU A 90 -9.06 -13.73 20.04
CA LEU A 90 -8.17 -14.80 20.49
C LEU A 90 -7.23 -14.37 21.62
N ASN A 91 -7.34 -13.13 22.10
CA ASN A 91 -6.42 -12.51 23.06
C ASN A 91 -4.95 -12.64 22.62
N ILE A 92 -4.69 -12.39 21.34
CA ILE A 92 -3.35 -12.38 20.74
C ILE A 92 -2.83 -10.96 20.75
N LYS A 93 -1.56 -10.78 21.17
CA LYS A 93 -0.92 -9.46 21.14
C LYS A 93 -0.71 -9.03 19.69
N TYR A 94 -1.33 -7.93 19.30
CA TYR A 94 -1.19 -7.36 17.97
C TYR A 94 -0.12 -6.26 17.97
N ILE A 95 0.80 -6.32 17.01
CA ILE A 95 1.84 -5.31 16.80
C ILE A 95 1.74 -4.82 15.37
N ARG A 96 1.59 -3.51 15.18
CA ARG A 96 1.63 -2.90 13.85
C ARG A 96 3.07 -2.57 13.48
N TYR A 97 3.50 -3.00 12.30
CA TYR A 97 4.63 -2.39 11.62
C TYR A 97 4.12 -1.49 10.50
N GLU A 98 4.41 -0.19 10.60
CA GLU A 98 4.04 0.77 9.59
C GLU A 98 5.11 1.83 9.42
N ARG A 99 5.77 1.82 8.25
CA ARG A 99 6.74 2.86 7.89
C ARG A 99 6.08 4.23 7.82
N LEU A 100 6.85 5.26 8.16
CA LEU A 100 6.43 6.65 7.97
C LEU A 100 6.31 7.00 6.48
N GLY A 101 5.28 7.76 6.15
CA GLY A 101 5.12 8.35 4.82
C GLY A 101 6.20 9.40 4.56
N ALA A 102 6.69 9.50 3.31
CA ALA A 102 7.71 10.48 2.96
C ALA A 102 7.16 11.92 2.90
N LEU A 103 5.83 12.06 2.81
CA LEU A 103 5.12 13.33 2.85
C LEU A 103 4.38 13.56 4.17
N GLU A 104 4.28 12.58 5.08
CA GLU A 104 3.39 12.59 6.25
C GLU A 104 3.46 13.90 7.09
N ASN A 105 4.64 14.49 7.24
CA ASN A 105 4.85 15.73 8.00
C ASN A 105 5.17 16.97 7.14
N LEU A 106 5.13 16.85 5.81
CA LEU A 106 5.44 17.96 4.91
C LEU A 106 4.22 18.87 4.73
N LYS A 107 4.42 20.17 4.97
CA LYS A 107 3.46 21.22 4.63
C LYS A 107 3.91 21.90 3.34
N ASP A 108 3.08 21.85 2.31
CA ASP A 108 3.39 22.33 0.96
C ASP A 108 2.05 22.68 0.27
N ASP A 109 1.96 23.84 -0.39
CA ASP A 109 0.69 24.39 -0.91
C ASP A 109 0.18 23.63 -2.14
N GLU A 110 1.05 22.84 -2.77
CA GLU A 110 0.77 21.99 -3.90
C GLU A 110 0.18 20.63 -3.46
N ILE A 111 0.25 20.30 -2.17
CA ILE A 111 -0.31 19.06 -1.60
C ILE A 111 -1.74 19.30 -1.11
N ILE A 112 -2.68 18.55 -1.67
CA ILE A 112 -4.05 18.43 -1.17
C ILE A 112 -4.18 17.05 -0.53
N ARG A 113 -4.47 17.01 0.78
CA ARG A 113 -4.67 15.76 1.52
C ARG A 113 -6.14 15.40 1.56
N VAL A 114 -6.44 14.13 1.30
CA VAL A 114 -7.81 13.59 1.30
C VAL A 114 -7.84 12.23 1.99
N SER A 115 -8.92 11.90 2.68
CA SER A 115 -9.00 10.69 3.50
C SER A 115 -9.42 9.45 2.71
N ASN A 116 -10.07 9.63 1.56
CA ASN A 116 -10.71 8.57 0.80
C ASN A 116 -10.93 8.99 -0.67
N TYR A 117 -11.48 8.09 -1.48
CA TYR A 117 -11.69 8.36 -2.91
C TYR A 117 -12.90 9.25 -3.18
N GLU A 118 -13.85 9.31 -2.26
CA GLU A 118 -15.00 10.18 -2.34
C GLU A 118 -14.54 11.65 -2.26
N GLU A 119 -13.65 11.97 -1.32
CA GLU A 119 -12.98 13.29 -1.25
C GLU A 119 -12.08 13.55 -2.47
N VAL A 120 -11.39 12.53 -3.00
CA VAL A 120 -10.66 12.68 -4.28
C VAL A 120 -11.60 13.17 -5.37
N THR A 121 -12.78 12.55 -5.50
CA THR A 121 -13.75 12.92 -6.55
C THR A 121 -14.26 14.35 -6.38
N ASP A 122 -14.45 14.82 -5.15
CA ASP A 122 -14.86 16.20 -4.87
C ASP A 122 -13.77 17.23 -5.18
N ILE A 123 -12.50 16.88 -4.94
CA ILE A 123 -11.36 17.74 -5.26
C ILE A 123 -11.14 17.84 -6.77
N ILE A 124 -11.12 16.72 -7.50
CA ILE A 124 -10.82 16.75 -8.93
C ILE A 124 -11.88 17.49 -9.74
N LYS A 125 -13.15 17.48 -9.32
CA LYS A 125 -14.22 18.29 -9.92
C LYS A 125 -13.96 19.79 -9.85
N LYS A 126 -13.13 20.25 -8.91
CA LYS A 126 -12.73 21.67 -8.76
C LYS A 126 -11.49 22.00 -9.61
N ILE A 127 -10.87 21.02 -10.24
CA ILE A 127 -9.69 21.19 -11.10
C ILE A 127 -10.14 21.20 -12.56
N ASN A 128 -9.83 22.29 -13.26
CA ASN A 128 -10.09 22.44 -14.69
C ASN A 128 -8.94 21.83 -15.51
N GLY A 129 -8.97 20.52 -15.73
CA GLY A 129 -8.03 19.83 -16.61
C GLY A 129 -7.87 18.35 -16.31
N ASN A 130 -6.99 17.68 -17.06
CA ASN A 130 -6.82 16.23 -16.97
C ASN A 130 -6.15 15.83 -15.65
N ILE A 131 -6.47 14.63 -15.18
CA ILE A 131 -5.95 14.09 -13.91
C ILE A 131 -5.17 12.81 -14.16
N LEU A 132 -3.99 12.68 -13.55
CA LEU A 132 -3.23 11.44 -13.55
C LEU A 132 -3.55 10.65 -12.28
N ASN A 133 -4.22 9.52 -12.42
CA ASN A 133 -4.39 8.56 -11.35
C ASN A 133 -3.16 7.64 -11.28
N SER A 134 -2.31 7.87 -10.27
CA SER A 134 -1.12 7.07 -9.98
C SER A 134 -1.32 6.03 -8.86
N THR A 135 -2.57 5.78 -8.45
CA THR A 135 -2.91 4.86 -7.35
C THR A 135 -3.11 3.40 -7.80
N GLY A 136 -2.84 3.10 -9.07
CA GLY A 136 -2.99 1.78 -9.67
C GLY A 136 -4.42 1.46 -10.10
N SER A 137 -4.69 0.18 -10.36
CA SER A 137 -5.93 -0.30 -10.97
C SER A 137 -7.04 -0.65 -9.98
N ASN A 138 -6.78 -0.73 -8.68
CA ASN A 138 -7.80 -1.29 -7.78
C ASN A 138 -9.05 -0.39 -7.64
N ASN A 139 -8.91 0.91 -7.90
CA ASN A 139 -9.97 1.89 -7.71
C ASN A 139 -10.36 2.62 -9.00
N PHE A 140 -9.96 2.13 -10.19
CA PHE A 140 -10.30 2.83 -11.45
C PHE A 140 -11.83 2.92 -11.66
N LEU A 141 -12.58 1.90 -11.21
CA LEU A 141 -14.05 1.85 -11.31
C LEU A 141 -14.73 3.05 -10.62
N LYS A 142 -14.12 3.61 -9.56
CA LYS A 142 -14.65 4.78 -8.84
C LYS A 142 -14.70 6.04 -9.72
N PHE A 143 -13.97 6.05 -10.84
CA PHE A 143 -13.87 7.18 -11.75
C PHE A 143 -14.74 7.05 -13.01
N LEU A 144 -15.34 5.87 -13.28
CA LEU A 144 -16.04 5.63 -14.54
C LEU A 144 -17.34 6.43 -14.69
N ASN A 145 -18.07 6.62 -13.59
CA ASN A 145 -19.37 7.32 -13.59
C ASN A 145 -19.27 8.73 -12.99
N LEU A 146 -18.06 9.30 -13.00
CA LEU A 146 -17.85 10.62 -12.47
C LEU A 146 -18.34 11.66 -13.48
N ASP A 147 -19.22 12.56 -13.04
CA ASP A 147 -19.55 13.78 -13.77
C ASP A 147 -18.33 14.71 -13.78
N PHE A 148 -17.43 14.49 -14.75
CA PHE A 148 -16.15 15.16 -14.89
C PHE A 148 -15.81 15.34 -16.37
N ASN A 149 -15.67 16.60 -16.79
CA ASN A 149 -15.52 16.98 -18.20
C ASN A 149 -14.11 16.79 -18.78
N HIS A 150 -13.17 16.27 -17.99
CA HIS A 150 -11.79 16.06 -18.39
C HIS A 150 -11.38 14.59 -18.30
N ARG A 151 -10.20 14.27 -18.82
CA ARG A 151 -9.70 12.89 -18.87
C ARG A 151 -9.08 12.51 -17.53
N ILE A 152 -9.30 11.26 -17.13
CA ILE A 152 -8.55 10.62 -16.05
C ILE A 152 -7.61 9.61 -16.71
N ILE A 153 -6.32 9.90 -16.67
CA ILE A 153 -5.26 9.04 -17.19
C ILE A 153 -4.88 8.09 -16.07
N HIS A 154 -4.95 6.78 -16.31
CA HIS A 154 -4.64 5.76 -15.33
C HIS A 154 -3.25 5.19 -15.57
N ARG A 155 -2.37 5.31 -14.58
CA ARG A 155 -1.09 4.61 -14.58
C ARG A 155 -1.17 3.32 -13.80
N ILE A 156 -0.88 2.21 -14.47
CA ILE A 156 -0.98 0.85 -13.93
C ILE A 156 0.28 0.05 -14.19
N LEU A 157 0.47 -1.04 -13.45
CA LEU A 157 1.45 -2.04 -13.82
C LEU A 157 1.05 -2.71 -15.14
N PRO A 158 2.01 -3.14 -15.98
CA PRO A 158 1.75 -3.77 -17.27
C PRO A 158 1.25 -5.22 -17.13
N SER A 159 0.09 -5.39 -16.48
CA SER A 159 -0.58 -6.69 -16.34
C SER A 159 -1.64 -6.86 -17.43
N PRO A 160 -1.59 -7.94 -18.24
CA PRO A 160 -2.61 -8.22 -19.24
C PRO A 160 -4.02 -8.31 -18.67
N GLU A 161 -4.17 -8.93 -17.49
CA GLU A 161 -5.47 -9.09 -16.82
C GLU A 161 -6.06 -7.74 -16.40
N ILE A 162 -5.21 -6.85 -15.86
CA ILE A 162 -5.62 -5.50 -15.44
C ILE A 162 -6.01 -4.67 -16.67
N LEU A 163 -5.19 -4.70 -17.72
CA LEU A 163 -5.45 -3.97 -18.97
C LEU A 163 -6.79 -4.41 -19.58
N LYS A 164 -7.00 -5.71 -19.72
CA LYS A 164 -8.25 -6.28 -20.23
C LYS A 164 -9.43 -5.82 -19.38
N LYS A 165 -9.34 -5.94 -18.05
CA LYS A 165 -10.41 -5.50 -17.14
C LYS A 165 -10.75 -4.02 -17.32
N MET A 166 -9.76 -3.14 -17.48
CA MET A 166 -10.01 -1.70 -17.65
C MET A 166 -10.70 -1.39 -18.97
N ILE A 167 -10.25 -2.01 -20.06
CA ILE A 167 -10.84 -1.83 -21.40
C ILE A 167 -12.27 -2.39 -21.44
N ASP A 168 -12.49 -3.58 -20.89
CA ASP A 168 -13.82 -4.23 -20.83
C ASP A 168 -14.83 -3.38 -20.01
N ASN A 169 -14.35 -2.53 -19.08
CA ASN A 169 -15.17 -1.60 -18.30
C ASN A 169 -15.21 -0.17 -18.89
N GLY A 170 -14.75 0.03 -20.12
CA GLY A 170 -14.92 1.28 -20.86
C GLY A 170 -13.80 2.32 -20.71
N VAL A 171 -12.68 2.00 -20.04
CA VAL A 171 -11.51 2.89 -20.04
C VAL A 171 -10.90 2.90 -21.43
N LYS A 172 -10.76 4.09 -22.03
CA LYS A 172 -10.16 4.24 -23.36
C LYS A 172 -8.67 3.94 -23.31
N VAL A 173 -8.17 3.18 -24.29
CA VAL A 173 -6.74 2.81 -24.37
C VAL A 173 -5.80 4.01 -24.28
N LYS A 174 -6.17 5.15 -24.90
CA LYS A 174 -5.39 6.40 -24.86
C LYS A 174 -5.27 7.04 -23.47
N ASP A 175 -6.09 6.62 -22.52
CA ASP A 175 -6.14 7.10 -21.14
C ASP A 175 -5.43 6.12 -20.17
N ILE A 176 -4.64 5.16 -20.71
CA ILE A 176 -3.90 4.18 -19.91
C ILE A 176 -2.39 4.33 -20.17
N ILE A 177 -1.62 4.38 -19.10
CA ILE A 177 -0.16 4.27 -19.10
C ILE A 177 0.20 2.97 -18.36
N ALA A 178 0.67 1.95 -19.09
CA ALA A 178 1.09 0.69 -18.51
C ALA A 178 2.62 0.66 -18.34
N MET A 179 3.10 0.79 -17.11
CA MET A 179 4.55 0.79 -16.83
C MET A 179 4.88 0.41 -15.38
N GLN A 180 6.09 -0.07 -15.17
CA GLN A 180 6.63 -0.33 -13.83
C GLN A 180 7.52 0.83 -13.37
N GLY A 181 7.35 1.26 -12.12
CA GLY A 181 8.22 2.25 -11.47
C GLY A 181 9.45 1.63 -10.79
N PRO A 182 10.27 2.42 -10.06
CA PRO A 182 10.05 3.83 -9.72
C PRO A 182 10.17 4.78 -10.92
N ILE A 183 9.46 5.90 -10.86
CA ILE A 183 9.41 6.92 -11.92
C ILE A 183 10.17 8.16 -11.45
N SER A 184 11.07 8.67 -12.29
CA SER A 184 11.83 9.89 -12.00
C SER A 184 10.96 11.13 -12.15
N SER A 185 11.32 12.23 -11.48
CA SER A 185 10.60 13.50 -11.62
C SER A 185 10.54 13.97 -13.09
N GLY A 186 11.62 13.81 -13.85
CA GLY A 186 11.65 14.21 -15.27
C GLY A 186 10.65 13.44 -16.14
N LEU A 187 10.40 12.16 -15.83
CA LEU A 187 9.39 11.38 -16.55
C LEU A 187 7.97 11.71 -16.05
N GLU A 188 7.79 12.01 -14.77
CA GLU A 188 6.52 12.57 -14.27
C GLU A 188 6.18 13.91 -14.97
N GLU A 189 7.15 14.81 -15.11
CA GLU A 189 7.01 16.07 -15.87
C GLU A 189 6.63 15.82 -17.33
N ALA A 190 7.26 14.84 -17.97
CA ALA A 190 6.92 14.46 -19.34
C ALA A 190 5.46 13.97 -19.45
N PHE A 191 4.97 13.18 -18.49
CA PHE A 191 3.55 12.79 -18.45
C PHE A 191 2.63 13.97 -18.23
N ILE A 192 3.00 14.89 -17.32
CA ILE A 192 2.23 16.10 -17.08
C ILE A 192 2.05 16.90 -18.36
N ASN A 193 3.14 17.12 -19.10
CA ASN A 193 3.13 17.89 -20.34
C ASN A 193 2.41 17.15 -21.47
N GLN A 194 2.68 15.87 -21.68
CA GLN A 194 2.11 15.07 -22.76
C GLN A 194 0.58 14.93 -22.67
N TYR A 195 0.05 14.85 -21.45
CA TYR A 195 -1.38 14.63 -21.21
C TYR A 195 -2.10 15.88 -20.69
N ASP A 196 -1.43 17.03 -20.61
CA ASP A 196 -1.95 18.27 -20.01
C ASP A 196 -2.58 18.04 -18.62
N ILE A 197 -1.82 17.40 -17.73
CA ILE A 197 -2.28 17.04 -16.39
C ILE A 197 -2.30 18.28 -15.49
N LYS A 198 -3.35 18.46 -14.71
CA LYS A 198 -3.51 19.53 -13.69
C LYS A 198 -3.60 19.01 -12.25
N GLY A 199 -3.66 17.69 -12.09
CA GLY A 199 -3.61 17.05 -10.78
C GLY A 199 -3.10 15.61 -10.87
N ILE A 200 -2.27 15.21 -9.90
CA ILE A 200 -1.84 13.81 -9.75
C ILE A 200 -2.46 13.25 -8.48
N ILE A 201 -3.27 12.20 -8.60
CA ILE A 201 -3.76 11.43 -7.46
C ILE A 201 -2.70 10.41 -7.08
N THR A 202 -2.30 10.37 -5.82
CA THR A 202 -1.27 9.44 -5.32
C THR A 202 -1.56 8.96 -3.90
N LYS A 203 -0.75 8.01 -3.44
CA LYS A 203 -0.69 7.53 -2.06
C LYS A 203 0.72 7.80 -1.55
N ASP A 204 0.86 8.09 -0.26
CA ASP A 204 2.16 8.17 0.38
C ASP A 204 2.66 6.77 0.70
N SER A 205 3.13 6.08 -0.33
CA SER A 205 3.78 4.77 -0.22
C SER A 205 5.26 4.90 0.14
N GLY A 206 5.67 5.96 0.85
CA GLY A 206 7.05 6.18 1.29
C GLY A 206 8.03 6.46 0.14
N ILE A 207 9.33 6.51 0.48
CA ILE A 207 10.41 6.88 -0.45
C ILE A 207 10.48 5.91 -1.64
N GLN A 208 10.38 4.60 -1.40
CA GLN A 208 10.44 3.58 -2.44
C GLN A 208 9.29 3.70 -3.46
N GLY A 209 8.15 4.29 -3.07
CA GLY A 209 7.00 4.54 -3.95
C GLY A 209 7.20 5.70 -4.94
N GLY A 210 8.33 6.42 -4.87
CA GLY A 210 8.62 7.57 -5.72
C GLY A 210 7.64 8.72 -5.51
N VAL A 211 7.09 8.88 -4.29
CA VAL A 211 6.15 9.97 -3.98
C VAL A 211 6.85 11.34 -4.01
N LEU A 212 8.13 11.39 -3.59
CA LEU A 212 8.94 12.61 -3.64
C LEU A 212 9.23 13.05 -5.08
N GLU A 213 9.43 12.12 -6.01
CA GLU A 213 9.63 12.43 -7.43
C GLU A 213 8.39 13.05 -8.06
N LYS A 214 7.19 12.58 -7.67
CA LYS A 214 5.92 13.20 -8.07
C LYS A 214 5.79 14.61 -7.53
N LEU A 215 6.10 14.82 -6.25
CA LEU A 215 6.04 16.16 -5.64
C LEU A 215 6.97 17.14 -6.37
N LYS A 216 8.22 16.73 -6.64
CA LYS A 216 9.17 17.56 -7.41
C LYS A 216 8.59 17.97 -8.77
N ALA A 217 8.02 17.03 -9.51
CA ALA A 217 7.42 17.29 -10.81
C ALA A 217 6.19 18.21 -10.72
N VAL A 218 5.31 17.96 -9.75
CA VAL A 218 4.10 18.77 -9.50
C VAL A 218 4.47 20.22 -9.21
N LYS A 219 5.48 20.46 -8.37
CA LYS A 219 5.95 21.82 -8.05
C LYS A 219 6.53 22.53 -9.26
N LYS A 220 7.34 21.82 -10.06
CA LYS A 220 7.94 22.39 -11.27
C LYS A 220 6.91 22.73 -12.35
N CYS A 221 5.84 21.94 -12.44
CA CYS A 221 4.74 22.16 -13.38
C CYS A 221 3.62 23.06 -12.81
N ASN A 222 3.71 23.49 -11.54
CA ASN A 222 2.69 24.28 -10.83
C ASN A 222 1.29 23.66 -10.89
N ILE A 223 1.19 22.36 -10.59
CA ILE A 223 -0.09 21.63 -10.52
C ILE A 223 -0.36 21.13 -9.09
N LYS A 224 -1.41 20.33 -8.87
CA LYS A 224 -1.72 19.78 -7.52
C LYS A 224 -1.35 18.31 -7.37
N LEU A 225 -0.80 17.94 -6.22
CA LEU A 225 -0.61 16.57 -5.78
C LEU A 225 -1.73 16.22 -4.79
N ILE A 226 -2.64 15.34 -5.17
CA ILE A 226 -3.76 14.89 -4.34
C ILE A 226 -3.31 13.60 -3.65
N VAL A 227 -2.97 13.70 -2.37
CA VAL A 227 -2.46 12.59 -1.57
C VAL A 227 -3.61 11.98 -0.78
N ILE A 228 -3.93 10.73 -1.09
CA ILE A 228 -4.86 9.94 -0.26
C ILE A 228 -4.10 9.53 0.99
N GLU A 229 -4.53 10.02 2.15
CA GLU A 229 -3.96 9.69 3.45
C GLU A 229 -4.13 8.20 3.74
N LYS A 230 -3.14 7.64 4.45
CA LYS A 230 -3.28 6.27 4.93
C LYS A 230 -4.38 6.20 5.99
N PRO A 231 -5.14 5.10 6.03
CA PRO A 231 -6.19 4.91 7.02
C PRO A 231 -5.57 4.86 8.43
N LYS A 232 -6.23 5.49 9.40
CA LYS A 232 -5.77 5.47 10.79
C LYS A 232 -6.55 4.43 11.58
N PHE A 233 -5.82 3.52 12.21
CA PHE A 233 -6.35 2.60 13.22
C PHE A 233 -5.70 2.89 14.57
N LYS A 234 -6.28 2.38 15.64
CA LYS A 234 -5.68 2.42 16.98
C LYS A 234 -4.96 1.10 17.22
N TYR A 235 -3.71 1.19 17.66
CA TYR A 235 -2.86 0.05 17.99
C TYR A 235 -2.26 0.30 19.38
N ASP A 236 -2.07 -0.76 20.16
CA ASP A 236 -1.36 -0.66 21.44
C ASP A 236 0.16 -0.57 21.23
N LEU A 237 0.67 -1.21 20.17
CA LEU A 237 2.08 -1.22 19.80
C LEU A 237 2.24 -1.00 18.30
N GLU A 238 3.02 0.02 17.96
CA GLU A 238 3.35 0.39 16.58
C GLU A 238 4.85 0.66 16.47
N PHE A 239 5.46 0.14 15.40
CA PHE A 239 6.86 0.35 15.05
C PHE A 239 6.96 0.83 13.60
N ASN A 240 7.90 1.73 13.34
CA ASN A 240 8.17 2.28 12.00
C ASN A 240 9.59 1.99 11.49
N ASP A 241 10.36 1.20 12.25
CA ASP A 241 11.72 0.76 11.97
C ASP A 241 11.85 -0.75 12.24
N GLU A 242 12.44 -1.49 11.30
CA GLU A 242 12.49 -2.96 11.39
C GLU A 242 13.39 -3.45 12.53
N GLU A 243 14.51 -2.75 12.78
CA GLU A 243 15.45 -3.14 13.84
C GLU A 243 14.82 -2.95 15.22
N SER A 244 14.14 -1.82 15.44
CA SER A 244 13.43 -1.53 16.68
C SER A 244 12.31 -2.52 16.95
N LEU A 245 11.55 -2.91 15.92
CA LEU A 245 10.54 -3.97 16.01
C LEU A 245 11.18 -5.30 16.42
N VAL A 246 12.25 -5.71 15.75
CA VAL A 246 12.88 -7.01 16.00
C VAL A 246 13.53 -7.04 17.37
N SER A 247 14.20 -5.97 17.81
CA SER A 247 14.73 -5.85 19.18
C SER A 247 13.62 -6.07 20.20
N PHE A 248 12.46 -5.41 20.02
CA PHE A 248 11.33 -5.61 20.91
C PHE A 248 10.81 -7.06 20.93
N LEU A 249 10.74 -7.72 19.77
CA LEU A 249 10.33 -9.13 19.72
C LEU A 249 11.34 -10.04 20.44
N VAL A 250 12.64 -9.77 20.30
CA VAL A 250 13.69 -10.54 20.98
C VAL A 250 13.63 -10.33 22.50
N ASP A 251 13.48 -9.08 22.95
CA ASP A 251 13.57 -8.75 24.38
C ASP A 251 12.32 -9.13 25.18
N TYR A 252 11.14 -9.14 24.54
CA TYR A 252 9.85 -9.25 25.24
C TYR A 252 8.92 -10.35 24.72
N VAL A 253 9.30 -11.10 23.68
CA VAL A 253 8.45 -12.17 23.10
C VAL A 253 9.17 -13.52 23.01
N LEU A 254 10.46 -13.54 22.65
CA LEU A 254 11.29 -14.74 22.64
C LEU A 254 11.82 -15.08 24.03
#